data_AF-A0A2W7P8W4-F1
#
_entry.id   AF-A0A2W7P8W4-F1
#
_cell.length_a   1.000
_cell.length_b   1.000
_cell.length_c   1.000
_cell.angle_alpha   90.00
_cell.angle_beta   90.00
_cell.angle_gamma   90.00
#
_symmetry.space_group_name_H-M   'P 1'
#
loop_
_entity.id
_entity.type
_entity.pdbx_description
1 polymer ?
#
loop_
_entity_poly.entity_id
_entity_poly.type
_entity_poly.pdbx_seq_one_letter_code
_entity_poly.pdbx_strand_id
1 'polypeptide(L)'
;MAGVKIQLEYDVLRGQFLHVQVSPGNRNDKTYGTTCLKTVESGDLCLPDLGYFDLKEARVILHRLTEKQTQTRLHNQTICEKKKGFIMKEKSKKLMGMNVYITNMPSRIMPIESIHVLYSLRWQIEILFKTWKSLFKIHHLKR
;
A
#
# COMPACT_ATOMS: atom_id res chain seq x y z
N MET A 1 13.85 23.91 5.72
CA MET A 1 12.41 23.82 5.40
C MET A 1 11.73 22.99 6.49
N ALA A 2 10.86 23.61 7.30
CA ALA A 2 10.15 22.91 8.36
C ALA A 2 8.91 22.22 7.77
N GLY A 3 9.05 20.95 7.36
CA GLY A 3 7.91 20.12 7.03
C GLY A 3 7.19 19.66 8.31
N VAL A 4 5.89 19.44 8.24
CA VAL A 4 5.11 18.79 9.30
C VAL A 4 4.68 17.41 8.79
N LYS A 5 4.79 16.40 9.63
CA LYS A 5 4.35 15.03 9.38
C LYS A 5 3.22 14.70 10.34
N ILE A 6 2.13 14.17 9.80
CA ILE A 6 0.99 13.67 10.57
C ILE A 6 0.98 12.16 10.37
N GLN A 7 1.07 11.43 11.47
CA GLN A 7 1.01 9.98 11.51
C GLN A 7 -0.28 9.59 12.23
N LEU A 8 -1.01 8.62 11.68
CA LEU A 8 -2.30 8.22 12.21
C LEU A 8 -2.47 6.70 12.18
N GLU A 9 -3.26 6.22 13.12
CA GLU A 9 -3.75 4.86 13.21
C GLU A 9 -5.27 4.89 13.25
N TYR A 10 -5.91 4.11 12.39
CA TYR A 10 -7.35 4.16 12.18
C TYR A 10 -7.94 2.75 12.22
N ASP A 11 -8.91 2.55 13.10
CA ASP A 11 -9.72 1.34 13.19
C ASP A 11 -10.85 1.43 12.18
N VAL A 12 -10.75 0.65 11.10
CA VAL A 12 -11.72 0.66 10.00
C VAL A 12 -13.08 0.08 10.43
N LEU A 13 -13.09 -0.89 11.35
CA LEU A 13 -14.33 -1.56 11.77
C LEU A 13 -15.13 -0.69 12.72
N ARG A 14 -14.44 -0.01 13.64
CA ARG A 14 -15.06 0.91 14.61
C ARG A 14 -15.22 2.33 14.06
N GLY A 15 -14.56 2.65 12.95
CA GLY A 15 -14.63 3.95 12.29
C GLY A 15 -13.93 5.08 13.05
N GLN A 16 -12.96 4.77 13.93
CA GLN A 16 -12.34 5.72 14.86
C GLN A 16 -10.81 5.82 14.71
N PHE A 17 -10.26 6.98 15.06
CA PHE A 17 -8.81 7.16 15.18
C PHE A 17 -8.33 6.63 16.52
N LEU A 18 -7.39 5.68 16.49
CA LEU A 18 -6.77 5.14 17.71
C LEU A 18 -5.59 6.00 18.16
N HIS A 19 -4.83 6.54 17.20
CA HIS A 19 -3.69 7.40 17.48
C HIS A 19 -3.52 8.45 16.39
N VAL A 20 -3.18 9.68 16.78
CA VAL A 20 -2.82 10.77 15.86
C VAL A 20 -1.63 11.50 16.45
N GLN A 21 -0.52 11.54 15.71
CA GLN A 21 0.71 12.21 16.12
C GLN A 21 1.16 13.21 15.07
N VAL A 22 1.49 14.42 15.52
CA VAL A 22 2.10 15.46 14.69
C VAL A 22 3.56 15.59 15.07
N SER A 23 4.44 15.54 14.08
CA SER A 23 5.88 15.65 14.29
C SER A 23 6.57 16.50 13.22
N PRO A 24 7.81 16.95 13.44
CA PRO A 24 8.63 17.51 12.37
C PRO A 24 8.79 16.50 11.21
N GLY A 25 8.83 17.02 9.99
CA GLY A 25 8.84 16.26 8.75
C GLY A 25 10.09 15.42 8.51
N ASN A 26 11.17 15.70 9.24
CA ASN A 26 12.44 14.98 9.17
C ASN A 26 12.53 13.76 10.10
N ARG A 27 11.50 13.48 10.92
CA ARG A 27 11.49 12.28 11.77
C ARG A 27 11.31 11.01 10.94
N ASN A 28 12.05 9.96 11.30
CA ASN A 28 11.98 8.66 10.63
C ASN A 28 10.64 7.98 10.92
N ASP A 29 10.01 7.43 9.88
CA ASP A 29 8.72 6.74 9.97
C ASP A 29 8.81 5.43 10.78
N LYS A 30 9.95 4.73 10.73
CA LYS A 30 10.10 3.43 11.42
C LYS A 30 9.82 3.49 12.92
N THR A 31 10.13 4.61 13.59
CA THR A 31 9.89 4.79 15.02
C THR A 31 8.40 4.85 15.38
N TYR A 32 7.55 5.23 14.45
CA TYR A 32 6.10 5.25 14.67
C TYR A 32 5.48 3.87 14.47
N GLY A 33 6.03 3.06 13.54
CA GLY A 33 5.59 1.67 13.35
C GLY A 33 5.66 0.85 14.63
N THR A 34 6.68 1.04 15.47
CA THR A 34 6.78 0.39 16.79
C THR A 34 5.82 0.95 17.84
N THR A 35 5.31 2.16 17.66
CA THR A 35 4.29 2.74 18.55
C THR A 35 2.92 2.15 18.25
N CYS A 36 2.59 1.99 16.96
CA CYS A 36 1.36 1.33 16.52
C CYS A 36 1.28 -0.14 16.94
N LEU A 37 2.41 -0.83 17.11
CA LEU A 37 2.40 -2.21 17.61
C LEU A 37 1.88 -2.34 19.06
N LYS A 38 1.80 -1.24 19.83
CA LYS A 38 1.34 -1.28 21.23
C LYS A 38 -0.18 -1.41 21.36
N THR A 39 -0.93 -1.05 20.33
CA THR A 39 -2.40 -1.05 20.30
C THR A 39 -2.96 -2.29 19.59
N VAL A 40 -2.10 -3.13 19.01
CA VAL A 40 -2.49 -4.33 18.25
C VAL A 40 -2.84 -5.46 19.21
N GLU A 41 -4.05 -5.99 19.07
CA GLU A 41 -4.51 -7.15 19.83
C GLU A 41 -4.44 -8.44 19.01
N SER A 42 -4.55 -9.58 19.69
CA SER A 42 -4.58 -10.88 19.00
C SER A 42 -5.84 -10.98 18.12
N GLY A 43 -5.65 -11.27 16.84
CA GLY A 43 -6.73 -11.33 15.86
C GLY A 43 -6.86 -10.09 14.98
N ASP A 44 -6.15 -9.00 15.32
CA ASP A 44 -6.12 -7.80 14.49
C ASP A 44 -5.27 -8.00 13.23
N LEU A 45 -5.73 -7.39 12.15
CA LEU A 45 -4.98 -7.28 10.89
C LEU A 45 -4.45 -5.85 10.75
N CYS A 46 -3.16 -5.67 10.99
CA CYS A 46 -2.49 -4.38 10.81
C CYS A 46 -1.93 -4.23 9.41
N LEU A 47 -2.28 -3.13 8.74
CA LEU A 47 -1.81 -2.78 7.40
C LEU A 47 -0.96 -1.50 7.45
N PRO A 48 0.36 -1.62 7.74
CA PRO A 48 1.26 -0.48 7.72
C PRO A 48 1.54 -0.02 6.28
N ASP A 49 1.73 1.29 6.09
CA ASP A 49 2.35 1.81 4.87
C ASP A 49 3.80 1.27 4.74
N LEU A 50 4.29 1.17 3.50
CA LEU A 50 5.64 0.66 3.21
C LEU A 50 6.75 1.43 3.95
N GLY A 51 6.55 2.72 4.22
CA GLY A 51 7.49 3.53 5.00
C GLY A 51 7.72 3.03 6.44
N TYR A 52 6.80 2.23 6.98
CA TYR A 52 6.87 1.64 8.32
C TYR A 52 7.38 0.19 8.33
N PHE A 53 7.64 -0.40 7.16
CA PHE A 53 7.97 -1.83 7.03
C PHE A 53 9.44 -2.14 7.36
N ASP A 54 9.71 -3.24 8.06
CA ASP A 54 11.04 -3.83 8.24
C ASP A 54 11.11 -5.21 7.54
N LEU A 55 12.15 -5.43 6.74
CA LEU A 55 12.25 -6.56 5.81
C LEU A 55 12.70 -7.88 6.47
N LYS A 56 13.06 -7.85 7.75
CA LYS A 56 13.76 -8.96 8.43
C LYS A 56 13.02 -10.31 8.38
N GLU A 57 11.69 -10.30 8.22
CA GLU A 57 10.87 -11.52 8.21
C GLU A 57 9.85 -11.55 7.05
N ALA A 58 10.17 -10.89 5.93
CA ALA A 58 9.28 -10.84 4.78
C ALA A 58 9.43 -12.07 3.86
N ARG A 59 8.31 -12.63 3.38
CA ARG A 59 8.26 -13.59 2.28
C ARG A 59 7.77 -12.93 1.00
N VAL A 60 8.29 -13.41 -0.14
CA VAL A 60 7.89 -12.99 -1.48
C VAL A 60 7.02 -14.07 -2.11
N ILE A 61 5.91 -13.67 -2.71
CA ILE A 61 4.95 -14.56 -3.35
C ILE A 61 4.77 -14.13 -4.79
N LEU A 62 5.15 -15.01 -5.70
CA LEU A 62 5.00 -14.83 -7.14
C LEU A 62 3.71 -15.51 -7.59
N HIS A 63 2.80 -14.74 -8.17
CA HIS A 63 1.55 -15.25 -8.71
C HIS A 63 1.49 -15.00 -10.21
N ARG A 64 1.35 -16.07 -10.99
CA ARG A 64 1.14 -15.99 -12.44
C ARG A 64 -0.32 -15.65 -12.72
N LEU A 65 -0.54 -14.62 -13.52
CA LEU A 65 -1.86 -14.20 -13.95
C LEU A 65 -2.44 -15.14 -15.00
N THR A 66 -3.76 -15.13 -15.10
CA THR A 66 -4.45 -15.77 -16.23
C THR A 66 -4.15 -15.03 -17.53
N GLU A 67 -4.31 -15.72 -18.66
CA GLU A 67 -4.13 -15.12 -19.99
C GLU A 67 -5.07 -13.92 -20.18
N LYS A 68 -6.34 -14.05 -19.77
CA LYS A 68 -7.32 -12.96 -19.84
C LYS A 68 -6.84 -11.71 -19.10
N GLN A 69 -6.38 -11.85 -17.86
CA GLN A 69 -5.84 -10.72 -17.07
C GLN A 69 -4.59 -10.12 -17.70
N THR A 70 -3.70 -10.96 -18.23
CA THR A 70 -2.47 -10.53 -18.89
C THR A 70 -2.78 -9.71 -20.15
N GLN A 71 -3.72 -10.17 -20.98
CA GLN A 71 -4.14 -9.45 -22.18
C GLN A 71 -4.78 -8.10 -21.84
N THR A 72 -5.64 -8.02 -20.82
CA THR A 72 -6.20 -6.74 -20.35
C THR A 72 -5.10 -5.77 -19.91
N ARG A 73 -4.07 -6.25 -19.21
CA ARG A 73 -2.93 -5.42 -18.82
C ARG A 73 -2.12 -4.92 -20.01
N LEU A 74 -1.82 -5.80 -20.95
CA LEU A 74 -1.10 -5.45 -22.18
C LEU A 74 -1.86 -4.39 -22.99
N HIS A 75 -3.18 -4.55 -23.11
CA HIS A 75 -4.05 -3.57 -23.76
C HIS A 75 -4.00 -2.19 -23.08
N ASN A 76 -4.19 -2.14 -21.75
CA ASN A 76 -4.10 -0.90 -20.99
C ASN A 76 -2.72 -0.26 -21.07
N GLN A 77 -1.66 -1.09 -21.13
CA GLN A 77 -0.30 -0.61 -21.33
C GLN A 77 -0.13 0.02 -22.71
N THR A 78 -0.65 -0.58 -23.79
CA THR A 78 -0.62 0.04 -25.13
C THR A 78 -1.29 1.41 -25.15
N ILE A 79 -2.40 1.58 -24.42
CA ILE A 79 -3.06 2.89 -24.27
C ILE A 79 -2.14 3.88 -23.55
N CYS A 80 -1.50 3.47 -22.46
CA CYS A 80 -0.56 4.31 -21.71
C CYS A 80 0.69 4.69 -22.52
N GLU A 81 1.26 3.76 -23.28
CA GLU A 81 2.41 3.99 -24.17
C GLU A 81 2.08 5.06 -25.23
N LYS A 82 0.90 4.96 -25.86
CA LYS A 82 0.41 5.98 -26.80
C LYS A 82 0.23 7.35 -26.15
N LYS A 83 -0.33 7.40 -24.93
CA LYS A 83 -0.55 8.66 -24.19
C LYS A 83 0.73 9.32 -23.71
N LYS A 84 1.74 8.53 -23.31
CA LYS A 84 2.99 9.03 -22.73
C LYS A 84 4.16 9.11 -23.71
N GLY A 85 3.99 8.61 -24.94
CA GLY A 85 4.99 8.68 -25.99
C GLY A 85 6.25 7.83 -25.74
N PHE A 86 6.16 6.78 -24.92
CA PHE A 86 7.27 5.84 -24.70
C PHE A 86 6.82 4.40 -24.91
N ILE A 87 7.74 3.55 -25.38
CA ILE A 87 7.49 2.12 -25.60
C ILE A 87 8.25 1.31 -24.54
N MET A 88 7.56 0.38 -23.87
CA MET A 88 8.18 -0.45 -22.85
C MET A 88 8.95 -1.62 -23.47
N LYS A 89 10.05 -2.00 -22.83
CA LYS A 89 10.90 -3.14 -23.24
C LYS A 89 10.14 -4.47 -23.21
N GLU A 90 10.48 -5.35 -24.13
CA GLU A 90 9.84 -6.67 -24.28
C GLU A 90 9.97 -7.55 -23.03
N LYS A 91 11.13 -7.53 -22.36
CA LYS A 91 11.34 -8.23 -21.08
C LYS A 91 10.36 -7.76 -20.01
N SER A 92 10.12 -6.46 -19.92
CA SER A 92 9.17 -5.89 -18.97
C SER A 92 7.73 -6.24 -19.32
N LYS A 93 7.38 -6.32 -20.62
CA LYS A 93 6.05 -6.77 -21.09
C LYS A 93 5.78 -8.22 -20.68
N LYS A 94 6.78 -9.10 -20.78
CA LYS A 94 6.68 -10.50 -20.30
C LYS A 94 6.43 -10.59 -18.80
N LEU A 95 7.07 -9.74 -18.00
CA LEU A 95 6.88 -9.70 -16.54
C LEU A 95 5.49 -9.19 -16.12
N MET A 96 4.73 -8.53 -17.01
CA MET A 96 3.38 -8.04 -16.69
C MET A 96 2.38 -9.15 -16.38
N GLY A 97 2.63 -10.37 -16.87
CA GLY A 97 1.84 -11.57 -16.58
C GLY A 97 2.04 -12.12 -15.17
N MET A 98 2.78 -11.42 -14.30
CA MET A 98 3.04 -11.81 -12.93
C MET A 98 2.63 -10.71 -11.95
N ASN A 99 2.17 -11.14 -10.78
CA ASN A 99 2.06 -10.31 -9.58
C ASN A 99 3.11 -10.75 -8.57
N VAL A 100 3.66 -9.78 -7.86
CA VAL A 100 4.61 -9.99 -6.76
C VAL A 100 3.99 -9.40 -5.50
N TYR A 101 3.84 -10.22 -4.48
CA TYR A 101 3.38 -9.83 -3.15
C TYR A 101 4.50 -10.03 -2.13
N ILE A 102 4.57 -9.15 -1.13
CA ILE A 102 5.60 -9.18 -0.09
C ILE A 102 4.93 -9.05 1.27
N THR A 103 4.95 -10.10 2.08
CA THR A 103 4.25 -10.11 3.37
C THR A 103 5.09 -10.77 4.44
N ASN A 104 5.00 -10.30 5.68
CA ASN A 104 5.56 -10.96 6.86
C ASN A 104 4.57 -11.94 7.52
N MET A 105 3.34 -12.05 7.02
CA MET A 105 2.35 -12.98 7.55
C MET A 105 2.76 -14.42 7.21
N PRO A 106 2.81 -15.35 8.17
CA PRO A 106 3.14 -16.75 7.88
C PRO A 106 2.08 -17.42 6.99
N SER A 107 2.49 -18.42 6.21
CA SER A 107 1.61 -19.17 5.29
C SER A 107 0.46 -19.88 5.98
N ARG A 108 0.65 -20.27 7.24
CA ARG A 108 -0.39 -20.92 8.06
C ARG A 108 -1.59 -20.01 8.32
N ILE A 109 -1.36 -18.71 8.47
CA ILE A 109 -2.41 -17.71 8.77
C ILE A 109 -3.01 -17.17 7.47
N MET A 110 -2.18 -16.99 6.43
CA MET A 110 -2.62 -16.39 5.17
C MET A 110 -2.26 -17.28 3.97
N PRO A 111 -3.22 -18.07 3.47
CA PRO A 111 -3.14 -18.78 2.19
C PRO A 111 -3.00 -17.82 1.01
N ILE A 112 -2.43 -18.29 -0.10
CA ILE A 112 -2.09 -17.47 -1.27
C ILE A 112 -3.34 -16.86 -1.92
N GLU A 113 -4.48 -17.53 -1.84
CA GLU A 113 -5.77 -17.11 -2.39
C GLU A 113 -6.27 -15.82 -1.70
N SER A 114 -6.06 -15.72 -0.38
CA SER A 114 -6.49 -14.57 0.42
C SER A 114 -5.61 -13.34 0.24
N ILE A 115 -4.38 -13.52 -0.24
CA ILE A 115 -3.42 -12.42 -0.46
C ILE A 115 -3.92 -11.45 -1.51
N HIS A 116 -4.54 -11.96 -2.58
CA HIS A 116 -5.13 -11.11 -3.62
C HIS A 116 -6.21 -10.18 -3.06
N VAL A 117 -7.10 -10.74 -2.24
CA VAL A 117 -8.16 -9.99 -1.58
C VAL A 117 -7.57 -8.96 -0.63
N LEU A 118 -6.59 -9.36 0.19
CA LEU A 118 -5.91 -8.45 1.10
C LEU A 118 -5.25 -7.27 0.36
N TYR A 119 -4.50 -7.55 -0.71
CA TYR A 119 -3.86 -6.49 -1.51
C TYR A 119 -4.84 -5.66 -2.32
N SER A 120 -6.06 -6.14 -2.57
CA SER A 120 -7.12 -5.32 -3.17
C SER A 120 -7.56 -4.18 -2.25
N LEU A 121 -7.48 -4.36 -0.93
CA LEU A 121 -7.79 -3.33 0.06
C LEU A 121 -6.86 -2.12 -0.03
N ARG A 122 -5.65 -2.28 -0.59
CA ARG A 122 -4.69 -1.18 -0.80
C ARG A 122 -5.34 -0.01 -1.53
N TRP A 123 -6.18 -0.29 -2.54
CA TRP A 123 -6.84 0.78 -3.31
C TRP A 123 -7.94 1.48 -2.50
N GLN A 124 -8.70 0.73 -1.69
CA GLN A 124 -9.71 1.30 -0.79
C GLN A 124 -9.07 2.25 0.22
N ILE A 125 -7.94 1.83 0.81
CA ILE A 125 -7.15 2.68 1.72
C ILE A 125 -6.65 3.93 1.00
N GLU A 126 -6.17 3.82 -0.23
CA GLU A 126 -5.74 4.97 -1.04
C GLU A 126 -6.89 5.95 -1.30
N ILE A 127 -8.09 5.45 -1.59
CA ILE A 127 -9.29 6.30 -1.74
C ILE A 127 -9.62 6.99 -0.43
N LEU A 128 -9.65 6.28 0.69
CA LEU A 128 -9.93 6.86 2.00
C LEU A 128 -9.02 8.06 2.26
N PHE A 129 -7.71 7.89 2.03
CA PHE A 129 -6.76 8.98 2.18
C PHE A 129 -6.95 10.13 1.19
N LYS A 130 -7.36 9.85 -0.05
CA LYS A 130 -7.70 10.91 -1.03
C LYS A 130 -8.93 11.70 -0.58
N THR A 131 -9.96 11.01 -0.10
CA THR A 131 -11.19 11.62 0.42
C THR A 131 -10.87 12.51 1.61
N TRP A 132 -10.09 12.04 2.58
CA TRP A 132 -9.68 12.86 3.72
C TRP A 132 -8.88 14.10 3.31
N LYS A 133 -7.89 13.96 2.42
CA LYS A 133 -7.13 15.13 1.91
C LYS A 133 -8.02 16.18 1.25
N SER A 134 -9.07 15.74 0.57
CA SER A 134 -10.08 16.61 -0.04
C SER A 134 -10.97 17.28 1.04
N LEU A 135 -11.52 16.50 1.98
CA LEU A 135 -12.37 17.00 3.06
C LEU A 135 -11.65 18.03 3.94
N PHE A 136 -10.41 17.75 4.34
CA PHE A 136 -9.60 18.65 5.15
C PHE A 136 -8.93 19.77 4.35
N LYS A 137 -9.13 19.81 3.02
CA LYS A 137 -8.55 20.79 2.10
C LYS A 137 -7.04 21.00 2.27
N ILE A 138 -6.31 19.93 2.59
CA ILE A 138 -4.86 19.96 2.90
C ILE A 138 -4.03 20.45 1.69
N HIS A 139 -4.61 20.41 0.49
CA HIS A 139 -4.02 20.96 -0.73
C HIS A 139 -3.65 22.44 -0.62
N HIS A 140 -4.37 23.24 0.19
CA HIS A 140 -4.06 24.66 0.37
C HIS A 140 -2.91 24.94 1.35
N LEU A 141 -2.45 23.92 2.08
CA LEU A 141 -1.37 24.04 3.06
C LEU A 141 0.02 23.77 2.46
N LYS A 142 0.09 23.32 1.20
CA LYS A 142 1.33 23.25 0.44
C LYS A 142 1.67 24.63 -0.12
N ARG A 143 2.56 25.35 0.55
CA ARG A 143 3.18 26.57 0.05
C ARG A 143 4.51 26.26 -0.63
#